data_AF-A0A2G2BSU4-F1
#
_entry.id   AF-A0A2G2BSU4-F1
#
_cell.length_a   1.000
_cell.length_b   1.000
_cell.length_c   1.000
_cell.angle_alpha   90.00
_cell.angle_beta   90.00
_cell.angle_gamma   90.00
#
_symmetry.space_group_name_H-M   'P 1'
#
loop_
_entity.id
_entity.type
_entity.pdbx_description
1 polymer ?
#
loop_
_entity_poly.entity_id
_entity_poly.type
_entity_poly.pdbx_seq_one_letter_code
_entity_poly.pdbx_strand_id
1 'polypeptide(L)'
;MKDTDAAKRLREARISAGYTTQVEFAEKNDIAKSTYSTHESGSRGLTAESAEQYGRILSVSASWLIFGKEPFTINVTSSNNVQPEDINYQAIDVTGAVKAGNWVKIPNWPQEDWKATICPIDDRYPRIKLFCLIVEGDDMDKRYQQGNVLRCLPIKQDPEELIPGKRYIVHRMDDDGLTEVTAKELRSHEDGSLWLWPLSNNPKHQMPLELSDGSVKIHARVVGCSSDE
;
A
#
# COMPACT_ATOMS: atom_id res chain seq x y z
N MET A 1 -16.96 -25.73 19.00
CA MET A 1 -16.39 -25.38 17.68
C MET A 1 -14.98 -25.94 17.68
N LYS A 2 -14.67 -26.95 16.86
CA LYS A 2 -13.43 -27.72 17.02
C LYS A 2 -12.23 -26.91 16.49
N ASP A 3 -11.16 -26.82 17.27
CA ASP A 3 -9.88 -26.17 16.90
C ASP A 3 -9.26 -26.68 15.59
N THR A 4 -9.78 -27.79 15.07
CA THR A 4 -9.40 -28.40 13.80
C THR A 4 -9.55 -27.48 12.59
N ASP A 5 -10.45 -26.49 12.64
CA ASP A 5 -10.61 -25.54 11.53
C ASP A 5 -9.54 -24.44 11.53
N ALA A 6 -9.08 -24.00 12.70
CA ALA A 6 -7.96 -23.06 12.82
C ALA A 6 -6.64 -23.72 12.40
N ALA A 7 -6.46 -24.98 12.77
CA ALA A 7 -5.33 -25.81 12.38
C ALA A 7 -5.21 -25.96 10.84
N LYS A 8 -6.33 -26.19 10.16
CA LYS A 8 -6.37 -26.24 8.69
C LYS A 8 -5.98 -24.91 8.05
N ARG A 9 -6.54 -23.80 8.53
CA ARG A 9 -6.19 -22.45 8.03
C ARG A 9 -4.72 -22.12 8.25
N LEU A 10 -4.16 -22.51 9.39
CA LEU A 10 -2.73 -22.33 9.66
C LEU A 10 -1.85 -23.11 8.67
N ARG A 11 -2.25 -24.35 8.35
CA ARG A 11 -1.58 -25.17 7.32
C ARG A 11 -1.67 -24.55 5.93
N GLU A 12 -2.85 -24.07 5.55
CA GLU A 12 -3.09 -23.40 4.26
C GLU A 12 -2.24 -22.14 4.12
N ALA A 13 -2.20 -21.30 5.17
CA ALA A 13 -1.39 -20.09 5.21
C ALA A 13 0.11 -20.41 5.09
N ARG A 14 0.60 -21.46 5.77
CA ARG A 14 1.99 -21.91 5.65
C ARG A 14 2.35 -22.30 4.21
N ILE A 15 1.52 -23.12 3.58
CA ILE A 15 1.76 -23.58 2.20
C ILE A 15 1.71 -22.38 1.23
N SER A 16 0.75 -21.47 1.43
CA SER A 16 0.61 -20.26 0.61
C SER A 16 1.77 -19.28 0.76
N ALA A 17 2.43 -19.28 1.92
CA ALA A 17 3.66 -18.55 2.18
C ALA A 17 4.92 -19.25 1.65
N GLY A 18 4.78 -20.40 0.96
CA GLY A 18 5.88 -21.09 0.28
C GLY A 18 6.65 -22.09 1.14
N TYR A 19 6.21 -22.37 2.37
CA TYR A 19 6.85 -23.37 3.23
C TYR A 19 6.23 -24.74 3.00
N THR A 20 7.05 -25.69 2.55
CA THR A 20 6.55 -27.01 2.13
C THR A 20 6.30 -27.91 3.34
N THR A 21 7.10 -27.75 4.40
CA THR A 21 7.00 -28.59 5.61
C THR A 21 6.82 -27.75 6.89
N GLN A 22 6.20 -28.35 7.91
CA GLN A 22 6.09 -27.75 9.25
C GLN A 22 7.47 -27.48 9.87
N VAL A 23 8.43 -28.38 9.62
CA VAL A 23 9.80 -28.28 10.12
C VAL A 23 10.51 -27.08 9.51
N GLU A 24 10.40 -26.93 8.18
CA GLU A 24 10.97 -25.79 7.46
C GLU A 24 10.42 -24.46 7.98
N PHE A 25 9.11 -24.36 8.17
CA PHE A 25 8.48 -23.15 8.72
C PHE A 25 8.97 -22.84 10.12
N ALA A 26 9.02 -23.84 11.00
CA ALA A 26 9.45 -23.69 12.38
C ALA A 26 10.92 -23.25 12.48
N GLU A 27 11.82 -23.87 11.72
CA GLU A 27 13.25 -23.53 11.71
C GLU A 27 13.53 -22.13 11.16
N LYS A 28 12.92 -21.77 10.02
CA LYS A 28 13.15 -20.47 9.38
C LYS A 28 12.62 -19.29 10.20
N ASN A 29 11.67 -19.53 11.09
CA ASN A 29 11.02 -18.48 11.88
C ASN A 29 11.29 -18.58 13.39
N ASP A 30 12.28 -19.39 13.77
CA ASP A 30 12.72 -19.56 15.17
C ASP A 30 11.59 -19.98 16.13
N ILE A 31 10.68 -20.83 15.63
CA ILE A 31 9.56 -21.39 16.40
C ILE A 31 9.93 -22.83 16.79
N ALA A 32 9.67 -23.20 18.04
CA ALA A 32 9.86 -24.59 18.47
C ALA A 32 9.01 -25.56 17.63
N LYS A 33 9.68 -26.54 16.99
CA LYS A 33 9.05 -27.51 16.06
C LYS A 33 7.83 -28.21 16.67
N SER A 34 7.96 -28.64 17.93
CA SER A 34 6.89 -29.29 18.69
C SER A 34 5.69 -28.36 18.88
N THR A 35 5.93 -27.10 19.25
CA THR A 35 4.89 -26.08 19.44
C THR A 35 4.11 -25.86 18.15
N TYR A 36 4.82 -25.58 17.04
CA TYR A 36 4.16 -25.33 15.77
C TYR A 36 3.36 -26.54 15.28
N SER A 37 3.94 -27.74 15.39
CA SER A 37 3.29 -28.99 14.97
C SER A 37 1.99 -29.23 15.74
N THR A 38 1.96 -28.98 17.05
CA THR A 38 0.73 -29.15 17.86
C THR A 38 -0.38 -28.17 17.51
N HIS A 39 -0.04 -26.97 17.02
CA HIS A 39 -1.01 -25.98 16.58
C HIS A 39 -1.55 -26.31 15.17
N GLU A 40 -0.69 -26.71 14.24
CA GLU A 40 -1.12 -27.10 12.88
C GLU A 40 -1.83 -28.46 12.83
N SER A 41 -1.56 -29.37 13.77
CA SER A 41 -2.31 -30.63 13.90
C SER A 41 -3.67 -30.46 14.57
N GLY A 42 -3.92 -29.31 15.20
CA GLY A 42 -5.11 -29.06 16.02
C GLY A 42 -5.14 -29.87 17.32
N SER A 43 -4.00 -30.44 17.73
CA SER A 43 -3.87 -31.12 19.03
C SER A 43 -3.93 -30.14 20.19
N ARG A 44 -3.47 -28.90 19.97
CA ARG A 44 -3.59 -27.78 20.89
C ARG A 44 -4.24 -26.61 20.15
N GLY A 45 -5.24 -25.99 20.77
CA GLY A 45 -5.92 -24.82 20.20
C GLY A 45 -4.97 -23.65 20.01
N LEU A 46 -5.22 -22.87 18.96
CA LEU A 46 -4.42 -21.71 18.62
C LEU A 46 -4.83 -20.51 19.49
N THR A 47 -3.90 -20.01 20.31
CA THR A 47 -4.14 -18.82 21.14
C THR A 47 -4.08 -17.54 20.30
N ALA A 48 -4.68 -16.46 20.80
CA ALA A 48 -4.60 -15.13 20.17
C ALA A 48 -3.15 -14.69 19.92
N GLU A 49 -2.28 -14.87 20.91
CA GLU A 49 -0.86 -14.53 20.83
C GLU A 49 -0.11 -15.34 19.75
N SER A 50 -0.32 -16.66 19.72
CA SER A 50 0.28 -17.50 18.67
C SER A 50 -0.30 -17.20 17.28
N ALA A 51 -1.58 -16.88 17.19
CA ALA A 51 -2.21 -16.48 15.93
C ALA A 51 -1.68 -15.12 15.42
N GLU A 52 -1.41 -14.16 16.30
CA GLU A 52 -0.76 -12.91 15.92
C GLU A 52 0.67 -13.13 15.45
N GLN A 53 1.44 -13.94 16.17
CA GLN A 53 2.79 -14.30 15.78
C GLN A 53 2.81 -14.96 14.39
N TYR A 54 1.96 -15.96 14.16
CA TYR A 54 1.89 -16.64 12.86
C TYR A 54 1.31 -15.75 11.77
N GLY A 55 0.30 -14.93 12.09
CA GLY A 55 -0.31 -14.00 11.15
C GLY A 55 0.70 -13.00 10.59
N ARG A 56 1.59 -12.46 11.45
CA ARG A 56 2.69 -11.57 11.00
C ARG A 56 3.66 -12.26 10.05
N ILE A 57 4.03 -13.50 10.34
CA ILE A 57 4.98 -14.27 9.53
C ILE A 57 4.36 -14.70 8.20
N LEU A 58 3.11 -15.17 8.24
CA LEU A 58 2.39 -15.72 7.11
C LEU A 58 1.61 -14.66 6.31
N SER A 59 1.67 -13.40 6.72
CA SER A 59 0.94 -12.26 6.13
C SER A 59 -0.58 -12.49 6.03
N VAL A 60 -1.17 -13.07 7.09
CA VAL A 60 -2.63 -13.27 7.23
C VAL A 60 -3.11 -12.69 8.56
N SER A 61 -4.39 -12.34 8.69
CA SER A 61 -4.89 -11.80 9.95
C SER A 61 -5.02 -12.90 11.02
N ALA A 62 -4.68 -12.56 12.28
CA ALA A 62 -4.88 -13.46 13.41
C ALA A 62 -6.36 -13.86 13.58
N SER A 63 -7.27 -12.92 13.26
CA SER A 63 -8.71 -13.15 13.24
C SER A 63 -9.11 -14.20 12.21
N TRP A 64 -8.54 -14.15 11.00
CA TRP A 64 -8.78 -15.18 9.99
C TRP A 64 -8.27 -16.55 10.43
N LEU A 65 -7.06 -16.62 11.01
CA LEU A 65 -6.53 -17.89 11.53
C LEU A 65 -7.46 -18.51 12.58
N ILE A 66 -7.90 -17.74 13.56
CA ILE A 66 -8.71 -18.26 14.68
C ILE A 66 -10.16 -18.51 14.26
N PHE A 67 -10.80 -17.52 13.63
CA PHE A 67 -12.26 -17.51 13.42
C PHE A 67 -12.68 -17.82 11.98
N GLY A 68 -11.74 -17.87 11.04
CA GLY A 68 -12.06 -18.00 9.60
C GLY A 68 -12.77 -16.78 9.03
N LYS A 69 -12.70 -15.64 9.73
CA LYS A 69 -13.32 -14.37 9.35
C LYS A 69 -12.26 -13.28 9.37
N GLU A 70 -12.07 -12.62 8.22
CA GLU A 70 -11.29 -11.38 8.17
C GLU A 70 -11.95 -10.32 9.08
N PRO A 71 -11.19 -9.36 9.64
CA PRO A 71 -11.77 -8.27 10.39
C PRO A 71 -12.86 -7.58 9.56
N PHE A 72 -14.01 -7.34 10.18
CA PHE A 72 -15.24 -6.90 9.53
C PHE A 72 -15.01 -5.68 8.63
N THR A 73 -15.20 -5.89 7.32
CA THR A 73 -15.47 -4.86 6.33
C THR A 73 -16.96 -4.51 6.41
N ILE A 74 -17.30 -3.22 6.49
CA ILE A 74 -18.71 -2.78 6.50
C ILE A 74 -19.25 -2.86 5.07
N ASN A 75 -20.11 -3.83 4.79
CA ASN A 75 -20.87 -3.91 3.55
C ASN A 75 -22.11 -3.01 3.65
N VAL A 76 -22.10 -1.86 2.97
CA VAL A 76 -23.30 -1.03 2.79
C VAL A 76 -24.02 -1.49 1.52
N THR A 77 -24.92 -2.46 1.63
CA THR A 77 -25.84 -2.81 0.53
C THR A 77 -26.96 -1.79 0.44
N SER A 78 -26.96 -0.93 -0.58
CA SER A 78 -28.15 -0.22 -1.03
C SER A 78 -28.72 -0.92 -2.26
N SER A 79 -29.98 -1.33 -2.15
CA SER A 79 -30.75 -1.99 -3.20
C SER A 79 -30.93 -1.07 -4.41
N ASN A 80 -30.35 -1.41 -5.57
CA ASN A 80 -30.98 -1.28 -6.89
C ASN A 80 -30.13 -1.89 -8.02
N ASN A 81 -30.85 -2.43 -8.99
CA ASN A 81 -30.45 -3.45 -9.96
C ASN A 81 -29.70 -2.90 -11.18
N VAL A 82 -28.38 -2.80 -11.08
CA VAL A 82 -27.38 -2.93 -12.16
C VAL A 82 -26.31 -3.79 -11.51
N GLN A 83 -25.92 -4.96 -12.04
CA GLN A 83 -24.86 -5.77 -11.42
C GLN A 83 -23.52 -5.06 -11.65
N PRO A 84 -22.95 -4.32 -10.67
CA PRO A 84 -21.55 -3.96 -10.77
C PRO A 84 -20.82 -5.21 -10.27
N GLU A 85 -19.71 -5.58 -10.89
CA GLU A 85 -18.74 -6.44 -10.22
C GLU A 85 -18.62 -6.01 -8.74
N ASP A 86 -18.76 -6.94 -7.78
CA ASP A 86 -18.76 -6.63 -6.34
C ASP A 86 -17.45 -5.92 -5.97
N ILE A 87 -17.40 -4.58 -6.11
CA ILE A 87 -16.23 -3.81 -5.78
C ILE A 87 -16.14 -3.82 -4.27
N ASN A 88 -15.35 -4.75 -3.75
CA ASN A 88 -14.99 -4.74 -2.35
C ASN A 88 -14.18 -3.48 -2.05
N TYR A 89 -14.47 -2.86 -0.91
CA TYR A 89 -13.77 -1.68 -0.45
C TYR A 89 -12.90 -2.02 0.76
N GLN A 90 -11.81 -1.28 0.93
CA GLN A 90 -10.90 -1.35 2.07
C GLN A 90 -10.61 0.05 2.61
N ALA A 91 -10.32 0.13 3.90
CA ALA A 91 -9.80 1.35 4.51
C ALA A 91 -8.28 1.43 4.28
N ILE A 92 -7.81 2.57 3.74
CA ILE A 92 -6.40 2.86 3.53
C ILE A 92 -6.06 4.18 4.23
N ASP A 93 -4.90 4.22 4.89
CA ASP A 93 -4.43 5.40 5.61
C ASP A 93 -3.97 6.51 4.65
N VAL A 94 -4.48 7.72 4.84
CA VAL A 94 -3.96 8.98 4.30
C VAL A 94 -2.87 9.47 5.25
N THR A 95 -1.62 9.41 4.81
CA THR A 95 -0.43 9.56 5.67
C THR A 95 0.29 10.90 5.49
N GLY A 96 -0.20 11.76 4.61
CA GLY A 96 0.46 13.00 4.23
C GLY A 96 -0.24 13.71 3.06
N ALA A 97 0.43 14.73 2.54
CA ALA A 97 -0.04 15.52 1.40
C ALA A 97 1.03 15.67 0.32
N VAL A 98 0.58 15.88 -0.92
CA VAL A 98 1.42 16.35 -2.02
C VAL A 98 1.16 17.83 -2.26
N LYS A 99 2.24 18.62 -2.29
CA LYS A 99 2.16 20.07 -2.50
C LYS A 99 3.49 20.62 -3.01
N ALA A 100 3.54 20.98 -4.29
CA ALA A 100 4.70 21.67 -4.84
C ALA A 100 4.94 23.03 -4.17
N GLY A 101 6.20 23.39 -4.04
CA GLY A 101 6.70 24.57 -3.35
C GLY A 101 6.75 24.46 -1.81
N ASN A 102 6.22 23.38 -1.23
CA ASN A 102 6.17 23.20 0.22
C ASN A 102 7.28 22.27 0.71
N TRP A 103 8.26 22.86 1.39
CA TRP A 103 9.44 22.16 1.91
C TRP A 103 9.25 21.84 3.40
N VAL A 104 9.35 20.57 3.77
CA VAL A 104 9.10 20.10 5.14
C VAL A 104 10.23 19.22 5.65
N LYS A 105 10.48 19.25 6.96
CA LYS A 105 11.50 18.41 7.59
C LYS A 105 11.07 16.94 7.68
N ILE A 106 9.77 16.69 7.82
CA ILE A 106 9.19 15.34 7.92
C ILE A 106 8.09 15.24 6.85
N PRO A 107 8.31 14.45 5.78
CA PRO A 107 7.36 14.29 4.68
C PRO A 107 5.99 13.71 5.09
N ASN A 108 6.02 12.73 5.99
CA ASN A 108 4.80 12.07 6.47
C ASN A 108 4.28 12.80 7.70
N TRP A 109 2.96 12.82 7.84
CA TRP A 109 2.34 13.26 9.08
C TRP A 109 2.65 12.28 10.22
N PRO A 110 2.67 12.77 11.47
CA PRO A 110 2.71 11.88 12.61
C PRO A 110 1.46 10.98 12.59
N GLN A 111 1.57 9.78 13.15
CA GLN A 111 0.54 8.74 12.97
C GLN A 111 -0.82 9.12 13.54
N GLU A 112 -0.83 9.92 14.61
CA GLU A 112 -2.04 10.48 15.22
C GLU A 112 -2.85 11.39 14.30
N ASP A 113 -2.23 11.96 13.26
CA ASP A 113 -2.87 12.83 12.27
C ASP A 113 -3.33 12.07 11.01
N TRP A 114 -3.05 10.76 10.94
CA TRP A 114 -3.49 9.94 9.81
C TRP A 114 -5.01 9.82 9.77
N LYS A 115 -5.56 9.81 8.56
CA LYS A 115 -6.99 9.68 8.32
C LYS A 115 -7.25 8.46 7.47
N ALA A 116 -8.22 7.64 7.81
CA ALA A 116 -8.65 6.56 6.93
C ALA A 116 -9.50 7.11 5.77
N THR A 117 -9.27 6.59 4.57
CA THR A 117 -10.17 6.76 3.42
C THR A 117 -10.62 5.40 2.92
N ILE A 118 -11.79 5.33 2.28
CA ILE A 118 -12.32 4.10 1.71
C ILE A 118 -11.93 4.06 0.23
N CYS A 119 -11.29 2.96 -0.18
CA CYS A 119 -10.89 2.73 -1.57
C CYS A 119 -11.35 1.34 -2.04
N PRO A 120 -11.69 1.15 -3.32
CA PRO A 120 -11.75 -0.15 -3.95
C PRO A 120 -10.51 -0.99 -3.65
N ILE A 121 -10.71 -2.28 -3.44
CA ILE A 121 -9.63 -3.26 -3.43
C ILE A 121 -8.99 -3.27 -4.81
N ASP A 122 -7.66 -3.24 -4.82
CA ASP A 122 -6.86 -3.29 -6.03
C ASP A 122 -6.19 -4.66 -6.13
N ASP A 123 -6.89 -5.60 -6.79
CA ASP A 123 -6.45 -7.01 -6.91
C ASP A 123 -5.12 -7.19 -7.66
N ARG A 124 -4.60 -6.13 -8.29
CA ARG A 124 -3.25 -6.11 -8.85
C ARG A 124 -2.17 -6.14 -7.75
N TYR A 125 -2.51 -5.72 -6.53
CA TYR A 125 -1.58 -5.54 -5.41
C TYR A 125 -2.07 -6.20 -4.10
N PRO A 126 -2.48 -7.48 -4.09
CA PRO A 126 -3.22 -8.10 -2.98
C PRO A 126 -2.38 -8.30 -1.70
N ARG A 127 -1.05 -8.16 -1.80
CA ARG A 127 -0.09 -8.34 -0.70
C ARG A 127 0.76 -7.10 -0.40
N ILE A 128 0.44 -5.98 -1.03
CA ILE A 128 1.22 -4.74 -0.88
C ILE A 128 0.39 -3.74 -0.10
N LYS A 129 0.97 -3.22 0.99
CA LYS A 129 0.32 -2.17 1.78
C LYS A 129 0.40 -0.86 1.00
N LEU A 130 -0.69 -0.53 0.31
CA LEU A 130 -0.89 0.79 -0.28
C LEU A 130 -1.06 1.84 0.83
N PHE A 131 -0.80 3.09 0.48
CA PHE A 131 -1.08 4.25 1.33
C PHE A 131 -1.66 5.36 0.47
N CYS A 132 -2.23 6.38 1.12
CA CYS A 132 -2.86 7.49 0.44
C CYS A 132 -2.17 8.83 0.77
N LEU A 133 -2.19 9.76 -0.18
CA LEU A 133 -1.78 11.15 0.02
C LEU A 133 -2.88 12.08 -0.49
N ILE A 134 -3.17 13.15 0.25
CA ILE A 134 -4.12 14.18 -0.21
C ILE A 134 -3.41 15.23 -1.07
N VAL A 135 -4.09 15.73 -2.10
CA VAL A 135 -3.57 16.80 -2.97
C VAL A 135 -3.87 18.16 -2.36
N GLU A 136 -2.82 18.94 -2.05
CA GLU A 136 -2.95 20.31 -1.52
C GLU A 136 -2.36 21.39 -2.45
N GLY A 137 -1.78 20.98 -3.58
CA GLY A 137 -1.22 21.86 -4.60
C GLY A 137 -1.96 21.78 -5.94
N ASP A 138 -1.54 22.61 -6.89
CA ASP A 138 -2.09 22.73 -8.24
C ASP A 138 -1.09 22.34 -9.34
N ASP A 139 0.07 21.78 -8.98
CA ASP A 139 1.11 21.34 -9.92
C ASP A 139 0.69 20.16 -10.81
N MET A 140 -0.42 19.51 -10.46
CA MET A 140 -1.06 18.43 -11.21
C MET A 140 -2.55 18.68 -11.47
N ASP A 141 -3.05 19.92 -11.38
CA ASP A 141 -4.48 20.26 -11.44
C ASP A 141 -5.20 19.80 -12.73
N LYS A 142 -4.50 19.61 -13.85
CA LYS A 142 -5.09 19.03 -15.08
C LYS A 142 -5.53 17.58 -14.88
N ARG A 143 -5.01 16.89 -13.87
CA ARG A 143 -5.30 15.47 -13.57
C ARG A 143 -5.82 15.22 -12.15
N TYR A 144 -5.31 15.95 -11.16
CA TYR A 144 -5.62 15.80 -9.75
C TYR A 144 -5.97 17.16 -9.16
N GLN A 145 -7.24 17.35 -8.80
CA GLN A 145 -7.71 18.58 -8.16
C GLN A 145 -7.32 18.60 -6.68
N GLN A 146 -7.24 19.81 -6.11
CA GLN A 146 -7.05 19.96 -4.67
C GLN A 146 -8.14 19.19 -3.89
N GLY A 147 -7.73 18.48 -2.85
CA GLY A 147 -8.58 17.61 -2.04
C GLY A 147 -8.73 16.19 -2.59
N ASN A 148 -8.29 15.90 -3.82
CA ASN A 148 -8.23 14.53 -4.32
C ASN A 148 -7.30 13.67 -3.45
N VAL A 149 -7.63 12.38 -3.32
CA VAL A 149 -6.81 11.43 -2.58
C VAL A 149 -6.16 10.46 -3.57
N LEU A 150 -4.83 10.40 -3.55
CA LEU A 150 -4.01 9.57 -4.42
C LEU A 150 -3.69 8.25 -3.72
N ARG A 151 -4.09 7.13 -4.32
CA ARG A 151 -3.71 5.80 -3.86
C ARG A 151 -2.33 5.46 -4.41
N CYS A 152 -1.40 5.16 -3.52
CA CYS A 152 0.03 5.10 -3.80
C CYS A 152 0.58 3.70 -3.52
N LEU A 153 1.29 3.16 -4.52
CA LEU A 153 2.09 1.94 -4.44
C LEU A 153 3.53 2.32 -4.07
N PRO A 154 4.06 1.91 -2.89
CA PRO A 154 5.44 2.21 -2.52
C PRO A 154 6.42 1.72 -3.57
N ILE A 155 7.35 2.56 -4.03
CA ILE A 155 8.24 2.21 -5.16
C ILE A 155 9.11 0.97 -4.86
N LYS A 156 9.48 0.77 -3.58
CA LYS A 156 10.27 -0.39 -3.13
C LYS A 156 9.50 -1.71 -3.21
N GLN A 157 8.18 -1.66 -3.36
CA GLN A 157 7.29 -2.81 -3.49
C GLN A 157 6.62 -2.83 -4.86
N ASP A 158 6.96 -1.90 -5.75
CA ASP A 158 6.44 -1.87 -7.10
C ASP A 158 7.11 -2.99 -7.92
N PRO A 159 6.36 -3.95 -8.47
CA PRO A 159 6.94 -5.03 -9.28
C PRO A 159 7.37 -4.55 -10.66
N GLU A 160 6.95 -3.34 -11.07
CA GLU A 160 7.26 -2.76 -12.36
C GLU A 160 8.40 -1.75 -12.26
N GLU A 161 9.19 -1.67 -13.33
CA GLU A 161 10.13 -0.56 -13.53
C GLU A 161 9.38 0.77 -13.75
N LEU A 162 10.11 1.87 -13.78
CA LEU A 162 9.52 3.18 -14.06
C LEU A 162 8.88 3.22 -15.46
N ILE A 163 7.59 3.58 -15.52
CA ILE A 163 6.75 3.55 -16.73
C ILE A 163 6.43 5.00 -17.17
N PRO A 164 6.97 5.48 -18.30
CA PRO A 164 6.58 6.76 -18.87
C PRO A 164 5.06 6.87 -19.09
N GLY A 165 4.51 8.06 -18.85
CA GLY A 165 3.07 8.34 -18.87
C GLY A 165 2.33 8.01 -17.56
N LYS A 166 2.99 7.34 -16.60
CA LYS A 166 2.43 7.14 -15.25
C LYS A 166 2.83 8.28 -14.31
N ARG A 167 2.10 8.37 -13.20
CA ARG A 167 2.27 9.44 -12.21
C ARG A 167 2.96 8.88 -10.97
N TYR A 168 3.85 9.68 -10.41
CA TYR A 168 4.70 9.29 -9.30
C TYR A 168 4.72 10.36 -8.22
N ILE A 169 4.86 9.91 -6.98
CA ILE A 169 5.20 10.75 -5.84
C ILE A 169 6.71 10.92 -5.81
N VAL A 170 7.14 12.16 -5.77
CA VAL A 170 8.53 12.57 -5.91
C VAL A 170 8.94 13.33 -4.66
N HIS A 171 10.07 12.95 -4.09
CA HIS A 171 10.73 13.67 -3.01
C HIS A 171 11.92 14.43 -3.60
N ARG A 172 11.95 15.75 -3.39
CA ARG A 172 13.14 16.57 -3.62
C ARG A 172 13.73 16.99 -2.30
N MET A 173 15.04 16.88 -2.15
CA MET A 173 15.74 17.30 -0.95
C MET A 173 16.62 18.51 -1.25
N ASP A 174 16.56 19.53 -0.41
CA ASP A 174 17.50 20.65 -0.48
C ASP A 174 18.75 20.40 0.38
N ASP A 175 19.71 21.32 0.32
CA ASP A 175 20.98 21.22 1.06
C ASP A 175 20.80 21.29 2.58
N ASP A 176 19.67 21.84 3.06
CA ASP A 176 19.30 21.93 4.48
C ASP A 176 18.56 20.67 4.97
N GLY A 177 18.33 19.69 4.09
CA GLY A 177 17.65 18.44 4.39
C GLY A 177 16.12 18.56 4.49
N LEU A 178 15.54 19.67 4.04
CA LEU A 178 14.10 19.77 3.86
C LEU A 178 13.69 18.99 2.62
N THR A 179 12.51 18.38 2.68
CA THR A 179 11.95 17.58 1.61
C THR A 179 10.68 18.20 1.08
N GLU A 180 10.60 18.37 -0.23
CA GLU A 180 9.36 18.69 -0.95
C GLU A 180 8.72 17.38 -1.44
N VAL A 181 7.43 17.18 -1.16
CA VAL A 181 6.66 16.02 -1.62
C VAL A 181 5.67 16.46 -2.69
N THR A 182 5.83 15.96 -3.92
CA THR A 182 4.99 16.39 -5.04
C THR A 182 4.56 15.20 -5.91
N ALA A 183 3.50 15.38 -6.70
CA ALA A 183 3.13 14.43 -7.74
C ALA A 183 3.61 14.93 -9.10
N LYS A 184 4.11 14.03 -9.96
CA LYS A 184 4.59 14.36 -11.32
C LYS A 184 4.26 13.24 -12.29
N GLU A 185 4.15 13.57 -13.58
CA GLU A 185 4.10 12.59 -14.66
C GLU A 185 5.51 12.27 -15.15
N LEU A 186 5.87 10.98 -15.19
CA LEU A 186 7.13 10.56 -15.76
C LEU A 186 7.06 10.59 -17.29
N ARG A 187 8.09 11.13 -17.94
CA ARG A 187 8.25 11.10 -19.40
C ARG A 187 9.68 10.70 -19.76
N SER A 188 9.82 9.98 -20.86
CA SER A 188 11.11 9.76 -21.49
C SER A 188 11.35 10.81 -22.56
N HIS A 189 12.59 11.27 -22.68
CA HIS A 189 13.06 12.10 -23.79
C HIS A 189 13.70 11.22 -24.89
N GLU A 190 14.00 11.79 -26.07
CA GLU A 190 14.55 11.03 -27.21
C GLU A 190 15.91 10.37 -26.92
N ASP A 191 16.69 10.98 -26.03
CA ASP A 191 17.98 10.47 -25.56
C ASP A 191 17.87 9.38 -24.48
N GLY A 192 16.65 8.99 -24.10
CA GLY A 192 16.38 8.00 -23.06
C GLY A 192 16.40 8.55 -21.63
N SER A 193 16.68 9.84 -21.42
CA SER A 193 16.59 10.47 -20.09
C SER A 193 15.15 10.51 -19.60
N LEU A 194 14.99 10.40 -18.27
CA LEU A 194 13.69 10.43 -17.59
C LEU A 194 13.46 11.76 -16.88
N TRP A 195 12.31 12.35 -17.16
CA TRP A 195 11.89 13.66 -16.65
C TRP A 195 10.53 13.57 -15.98
N LEU A 196 10.35 14.36 -14.93
CA LEU A 196 9.15 14.41 -14.11
C LEU A 196 8.44 15.75 -14.34
N TRP A 197 7.36 15.69 -15.09
CA TRP A 197 6.61 16.86 -15.55
C TRP A 197 5.44 17.19 -14.64
N PRO A 198 5.23 18.47 -14.31
CA PRO A 198 3.94 18.91 -13.79
C PRO A 198 2.87 18.80 -14.88
N LEU A 199 1.61 18.65 -14.45
CA LEU A 199 0.43 18.71 -15.30
C LEU A 199 -0.47 19.83 -14.79
N SER A 200 -0.03 21.07 -14.95
CA SER A 200 -0.71 22.23 -14.38
C SER A 200 -1.25 23.21 -15.42
N ASN A 201 -2.38 23.86 -15.12
CA ASN A 201 -2.83 25.08 -15.79
C ASN A 201 -2.15 26.34 -15.23
N ASN A 202 -1.55 26.26 -14.05
CA ASN A 202 -0.83 27.37 -13.45
C ASN A 202 0.52 27.57 -14.18
N PRO A 203 0.79 28.77 -14.74
CA PRO A 203 2.04 29.04 -15.45
C PRO A 203 3.29 28.97 -14.56
N LYS A 204 3.15 28.99 -13.23
CA LYS A 204 4.27 28.79 -12.29
C LYS A 204 4.73 27.33 -12.21
N HIS A 205 3.92 26.38 -12.69
CA HIS A 205 4.18 24.94 -12.61
C HIS A 205 4.39 24.34 -14.01
N GLN A 206 5.48 24.75 -14.68
CA GLN A 206 5.79 24.31 -16.06
C GLN A 206 7.18 23.66 -16.20
N MET A 207 8.05 23.82 -15.20
CA MET A 207 9.42 23.33 -15.28
C MET A 207 9.48 21.86 -14.82
N PRO A 208 9.96 20.93 -15.66
CA PRO A 208 10.14 19.54 -15.27
C PRO A 208 11.37 19.36 -14.37
N LEU A 209 11.44 18.20 -13.72
CA LEU A 209 12.56 17.78 -12.89
C LEU A 209 13.27 16.61 -13.58
N GLU A 210 14.58 16.66 -13.72
CA GLU A 210 15.35 15.54 -14.24
C GLU A 210 15.62 14.52 -13.13
N LEU A 211 15.48 13.22 -13.41
CA LEU A 211 15.68 12.17 -12.39
C LEU A 211 17.17 11.81 -12.16
N SER A 212 18.10 12.38 -12.94
CA SER A 212 19.51 11.98 -12.96
C SER A 212 20.39 12.61 -11.88
N ASP A 213 19.91 13.65 -11.18
CA ASP A 213 20.72 14.51 -10.31
C ASP A 213 20.93 14.00 -8.87
N GLY A 214 20.22 12.93 -8.47
CA GLY A 214 20.27 12.36 -7.11
C GLY A 214 19.55 13.17 -6.03
N SER A 215 19.19 14.44 -6.30
CA SER A 215 18.39 15.32 -5.43
C SER A 215 16.90 14.96 -5.50
N VAL A 216 16.50 14.35 -6.62
CA VAL A 216 15.15 13.88 -6.91
C VAL A 216 15.06 12.37 -6.68
N LYS A 217 14.07 11.92 -5.90
CA LYS A 217 13.80 10.49 -5.65
C LYS A 217 12.34 10.16 -5.88
N ILE A 218 12.08 9.08 -6.59
CA ILE A 218 10.74 8.49 -6.66
C ILE A 218 10.45 7.79 -5.34
N HIS A 219 9.28 8.10 -4.74
CA HIS A 219 8.84 7.50 -3.50
C HIS A 219 7.75 6.44 -3.71
N ALA A 220 6.80 6.71 -4.63
CA ALA A 220 5.70 5.82 -4.91
C ALA A 220 5.12 6.06 -6.32
N ARG A 221 4.43 5.06 -6.88
CA ARG A 221 3.61 5.21 -8.08
C ARG A 221 2.16 5.46 -7.69
N VAL A 222 1.50 6.40 -8.35
CA VAL A 222 0.06 6.63 -8.21
C VAL A 222 -0.68 5.57 -9.02
N VAL A 223 -1.51 4.77 -8.36
CA VAL A 223 -2.23 3.64 -8.96
C VAL A 223 -3.74 3.83 -9.01
N GLY A 224 -4.25 4.88 -8.35
CA GLY A 224 -5.64 5.33 -8.40
C GLY A 224 -5.81 6.73 -7.79
N CYS A 225 -6.94 7.36 -8.09
CA CYS A 225 -7.35 8.65 -7.51
C CYS A 225 -8.82 8.59 -7.15
N SER A 226 -9.22 9.23 -6.05
CA SER A 226 -10.62 9.30 -5.61
C SER A 226 -11.55 10.00 -6.61
N SER A 227 -11.03 10.68 -7.64
CA SER A 227 -11.82 11.27 -8.73
C SER A 227 -12.18 10.28 -9.84
N ASP A 228 -11.56 9.10 -9.83
CA ASP A 228 -11.73 8.07 -10.87
C ASP A 228 -12.83 7.05 -10.49
N GLU A 229 -13.41 7.20 -9.30
CA GLU A 229 -14.37 6.32 -8.64
C GLU A 229 -15.72 7.05 -8.47
#